data_AF-A0A962VRB8-F1
#
_entry.id   AF-A0A962VRB8-F1
#
_cell.length_a   1.000
_cell.length_b   1.000
_cell.length_c   1.000
_cell.angle_alpha   90.00
_cell.angle_beta   90.00
_cell.angle_gamma   90.00
#
_symmetry.space_group_name_H-M   'P 1'
#
loop_
_entity.id
_entity.type
_entity.pdbx_description
1 polymer ?
#
loop_
_entity_poly.entity_id
_entity_poly.type
_entity_poly.pdbx_seq_one_letter_code
_entity_poly.pdbx_strand_id
1 'polypeptide(L)'
;HGHLMVTIHGVITACTVTPATGDEREALWDLTEGVQGLVIGDKGYLSAFLQTELATTGIDLQPPLRANRIDPRPPWVVQQLTRTRRLVETVIGPLTEPFHFEKIRARDGWHLTSRIARKVLAHTLGIFINRQVGRSDLRFEGLIA
;
A
#
# COMPACT_ATOMS: atom_id res chain seq x y z
N HIS A 1 4.33 -10.68 -7.27
CA HIS A 1 4.84 -9.47 -6.60
C HIS A 1 4.13 -9.26 -5.27
N GLY A 2 4.69 -8.47 -4.36
CA GLY A 2 4.01 -8.11 -3.11
C GLY A 2 3.25 -6.80 -3.29
N HIS A 3 2.00 -6.74 -2.83
CA HIS A 3 1.16 -5.56 -2.95
C HIS A 3 0.64 -5.13 -1.58
N LEU A 4 0.52 -3.83 -1.37
CA LEU A 4 0.18 -3.23 -0.09
C LEU A 4 -0.82 -2.09 -0.29
N MET A 5 -1.81 -2.03 0.58
CA MET A 5 -2.70 -0.88 0.70
C MET A 5 -2.50 -0.20 2.05
N VAL A 6 -2.36 1.13 2.01
CA VAL A 6 -2.13 1.95 3.19
C VAL A 6 -3.07 3.15 3.19
N THR A 7 -3.47 3.58 4.39
CA THR A 7 -4.15 4.86 4.59
C THR A 7 -3.18 6.03 4.35
N ILE A 8 -3.72 7.26 4.25
CA ILE A 8 -2.92 8.50 4.20
C ILE A 8 -2.06 8.74 5.45
N HIS A 9 -2.31 7.98 6.53
CA HIS A 9 -1.54 8.00 7.76
C HIS A 9 -0.49 6.88 7.84
N GLY A 10 -0.37 6.06 6.79
CA GLY A 10 0.60 4.98 6.70
C GLY A 10 0.22 3.69 7.46
N VAL A 11 -1.01 3.60 7.97
CA VAL A 11 -1.57 2.34 8.51
C VAL A 11 -1.85 1.39 7.36
N ILE A 12 -1.34 0.15 7.46
CA ILE A 12 -1.58 -0.92 6.49
C ILE A 12 -2.98 -1.48 6.70
N THR A 13 -3.78 -1.50 5.63
CA THR A 13 -5.17 -2.02 5.66
C THR A 13 -5.32 -3.35 4.95
N ALA A 14 -4.51 -3.60 3.93
CA ALA A 14 -4.50 -4.88 3.20
C ALA A 14 -3.12 -5.16 2.60
N CYS A 15 -2.78 -6.43 2.44
CA CYS A 15 -1.62 -6.88 1.67
C CYS A 15 -1.91 -8.20 0.98
N THR A 16 -1.33 -8.41 -0.21
CA THR A 16 -1.45 -9.67 -0.95
C THR A 16 -0.16 -9.96 -1.71
N VAL A 17 0.02 -11.21 -2.10
CA VAL A 17 1.21 -11.66 -2.84
C VAL A 17 0.75 -12.41 -4.08
N THR A 18 1.14 -11.91 -5.24
CA THR A 18 0.92 -12.56 -6.54
C THR A 18 2.16 -13.34 -6.99
N PRO A 19 2.00 -14.34 -7.87
CA PRO A 19 3.13 -14.91 -8.61
C PRO A 19 3.89 -13.82 -9.41
N ALA A 20 5.16 -14.06 -9.74
CA ALA A 20 5.94 -13.11 -10.57
C ALA A 20 5.42 -13.01 -12.02
N THR A 21 4.68 -14.01 -12.48
CA THR A 21 4.09 -14.09 -13.82
C THR A 21 2.59 -13.79 -13.84
N GLY A 22 1.96 -13.54 -12.68
CA GLY A 22 0.53 -13.29 -12.56
C GLY A 22 0.17 -11.86 -12.94
N ASP A 23 -1.09 -11.63 -13.30
CA ASP A 23 -1.58 -10.28 -13.55
C ASP A 23 -1.67 -9.52 -12.21
N GLU A 24 -0.85 -8.49 -12.03
CA GLU A 24 -0.84 -7.64 -10.83
C GLU A 24 -2.21 -7.03 -10.52
N ARG A 25 -3.11 -7.03 -11.51
CA ARG A 25 -4.48 -6.57 -11.42
C ARG A 25 -5.37 -7.46 -10.56
N GLU A 26 -5.08 -8.76 -10.45
CA GLU A 26 -5.81 -9.65 -9.54
C GLU A 26 -5.62 -9.24 -8.09
N ALA A 27 -4.42 -8.77 -7.73
CA ALA A 27 -4.12 -8.25 -6.40
C ALA A 27 -5.01 -7.08 -6.01
N LEU A 28 -5.47 -6.28 -6.97
CA LEU A 28 -6.26 -5.10 -6.67
C LEU A 28 -7.62 -5.46 -6.08
N TRP A 29 -8.21 -6.58 -6.51
CA TRP A 29 -9.47 -7.07 -5.96
C TRP A 29 -9.33 -7.45 -4.50
N ASP A 30 -8.29 -8.22 -4.16
CA ASP A 30 -8.01 -8.59 -2.77
C ASP A 30 -7.73 -7.37 -1.88
N LEU A 31 -7.04 -6.35 -2.41
CA LEU A 31 -6.66 -5.17 -1.64
C LEU A 31 -7.83 -4.21 -1.39
N THR A 32 -8.79 -4.18 -2.31
CA THR A 32 -9.89 -3.21 -2.30
C THR A 32 -11.19 -3.77 -1.72
N GLU A 33 -11.18 -5.00 -1.24
CA GLU A 33 -12.34 -5.61 -0.58
C GLU A 33 -12.82 -4.74 0.59
N GLY A 34 -14.09 -4.31 0.55
CA GLY A 34 -14.69 -3.47 1.58
C GLY A 34 -14.23 -2.00 1.59
N VAL A 35 -13.43 -1.57 0.60
CA VAL A 35 -12.99 -0.18 0.45
C VAL A 35 -14.00 0.61 -0.38
N GLN A 36 -14.19 1.88 -0.04
CA GLN A 36 -14.94 2.84 -0.85
C GLN A 36 -14.21 4.19 -0.92
N GLY A 37 -14.49 4.96 -1.96
CA GLY A 37 -13.92 6.29 -2.16
C GLY A 37 -12.63 6.28 -2.98
N LEU A 38 -11.73 7.20 -2.66
CA LEU A 38 -10.54 7.48 -3.47
C LEU A 38 -9.41 6.48 -3.20
N VAL A 39 -8.94 5.78 -4.23
CA VAL A 39 -7.78 4.89 -4.17
C VAL A 39 -6.69 5.39 -5.12
N ILE A 40 -5.49 5.61 -4.61
CA ILE A 40 -4.35 6.05 -5.42
C ILE A 40 -3.52 4.83 -5.80
N GLY A 41 -3.62 4.42 -7.06
CA GLY A 41 -2.87 3.28 -7.59
C GLY A 41 -1.49 3.66 -8.13
N ASP A 42 -0.65 2.65 -8.27
CA ASP A 42 0.57 2.68 -9.10
C ASP A 42 0.26 2.49 -10.60
N LYS A 43 1.24 2.75 -11.46
CA LYS A 43 1.19 2.63 -12.91
C LYS A 43 0.84 1.22 -13.38
N GLY A 44 1.22 0.17 -12.64
CA GLY A 44 0.84 -1.22 -12.93
C GLY A 44 -0.68 -1.44 -12.97
N TYR A 45 -1.43 -0.65 -12.20
CA TYR A 45 -2.90 -0.73 -12.14
C TYR A 45 -3.61 0.11 -13.20
N LEU A 46 -2.88 0.69 -14.16
CA LEU A 46 -3.49 1.48 -15.23
C LEU A 46 -4.26 0.58 -16.21
N SER A 47 -5.56 0.41 -15.95
CA SER A 47 -6.50 -0.31 -16.81
C SER A 47 -7.84 0.43 -16.83
N ALA A 48 -8.36 0.72 -18.02
CA ALA A 48 -9.68 1.36 -18.17
C ALA A 48 -10.81 0.43 -17.70
N PHE A 49 -10.65 -0.88 -17.94
CA PHE A 49 -11.57 -1.90 -17.46
C PHE A 49 -11.64 -1.90 -15.93
N LEU A 50 -10.50 -1.98 -15.22
CA LEU A 50 -10.49 -1.98 -13.75
C LEU A 50 -11.07 -0.71 -13.15
N GLN A 51 -10.77 0.45 -13.72
CA GLN A 51 -11.35 1.72 -13.25
C GLN A 51 -12.87 1.70 -13.37
N THR A 52 -13.40 1.15 -14.45
CA THR A 52 -14.85 1.06 -14.67
C THR A 52 -15.49 0.09 -13.67
N GLU A 53 -14.92 -1.10 -13.49
CA GLU A 53 -15.46 -2.10 -12.57
C GLU A 53 -15.38 -1.62 -11.11
N LEU A 54 -14.24 -1.06 -10.68
CA LEU A 54 -14.08 -0.54 -9.33
C LEU A 54 -15.00 0.66 -9.06
N ALA A 55 -15.29 1.49 -10.07
CA ALA A 55 -16.28 2.55 -9.95
C ALA A 55 -17.68 2.00 -9.64
N THR A 56 -18.04 0.81 -10.14
CA THR A 56 -19.33 0.17 -9.79
C THR A 56 -19.42 -0.21 -8.30
N THR A 57 -18.28 -0.45 -7.67
CA THR A 57 -18.16 -0.75 -6.23
C THR A 57 -17.99 0.51 -5.36
N GLY A 58 -18.00 1.70 -5.98
CA GLY A 58 -17.83 2.98 -5.29
C GLY A 58 -16.37 3.41 -5.09
N ILE A 59 -15.43 2.84 -5.85
CA ILE A 59 -14.01 3.16 -5.78
C ILE A 59 -13.61 4.03 -6.96
N ASP A 60 -13.06 5.21 -6.67
CA ASP A 60 -12.41 6.10 -7.64
C ASP A 60 -10.91 5.80 -7.66
N LEU A 61 -10.48 4.95 -8.61
CA LEU A 61 -9.07 4.59 -8.77
C LEU A 61 -8.32 5.65 -9.59
N GLN A 62 -7.29 6.25 -9.00
CA GLN A 62 -6.46 7.30 -9.61
C GLN A 62 -5.02 6.82 -9.90
N PRO A 63 -4.78 6.05 -10.98
CA PRO A 63 -3.43 5.66 -11.39
C PRO A 63 -2.69 6.85 -12.05
N PRO A 64 -1.35 6.81 -12.09
CA PRO A 64 -0.58 7.74 -12.92
C PRO A 64 -0.85 7.47 -14.40
N LEU A 65 -0.96 8.55 -15.19
CA LEU A 65 -1.08 8.42 -16.64
C LEU A 65 0.26 7.99 -17.27
N ARG A 66 0.18 7.38 -18.46
CA ARG A 66 1.38 7.10 -19.26
C ARG A 66 2.07 8.40 -19.64
N ALA A 67 3.40 8.41 -19.62
CA ALA A 67 4.23 9.59 -19.90
C ALA A 67 3.90 10.30 -21.23
N ASN A 68 3.36 9.58 -22.23
CA ASN A 68 2.99 10.12 -23.53
C ASN A 68 1.58 10.73 -23.59
N ARG A 69 0.85 10.87 -22.46
CA ARG A 69 -0.48 11.49 -22.43
C ARG A 69 -0.51 12.69 -21.47
N ILE A 70 -1.18 13.74 -21.92
CA ILE A 70 -1.51 14.90 -21.08
C ILE A 70 -2.63 14.48 -20.11
N ASP A 71 -2.29 14.20 -18.85
CA ASP A 71 -2.62 15.12 -17.76
C ASP A 71 -3.95 15.91 -17.75
N PRO A 72 -5.19 15.39 -17.89
CA PRO A 72 -6.35 16.27 -17.84
C PRO A 72 -6.57 16.89 -16.44
N ARG A 73 -5.97 16.30 -15.39
CA ARG A 73 -6.05 16.82 -14.02
C ARG A 73 -5.18 18.08 -13.87
N PRO A 74 -5.59 19.03 -13.01
CA PRO A 74 -4.76 20.19 -12.72
C PRO A 74 -3.36 19.79 -12.21
N PRO A 75 -2.28 20.51 -12.55
CA PRO A 75 -0.92 20.17 -12.15
C PRO A 75 -0.74 19.99 -10.62
N TRP A 76 -1.44 20.78 -9.83
CA TRP A 76 -1.40 20.67 -8.36
C TRP A 76 -1.98 19.35 -7.84
N VAL A 77 -3.03 18.82 -8.48
CA VAL A 77 -3.62 17.50 -8.14
C VAL A 77 -2.62 16.40 -8.45
N VAL A 78 -2.01 16.45 -9.65
CA VAL A 78 -1.00 15.45 -10.05
C VAL A 78 0.20 15.46 -9.10
N GLN A 79 0.63 16.65 -8.67
CA GLN A 79 1.70 16.80 -7.69
C GLN A 79 1.29 16.22 -6.33
N GLN A 80 0.06 16.46 -5.88
CA GLN A 80 -0.47 15.90 -4.64
C GLN A 80 -0.53 14.37 -4.69
N LEU A 81 -1.11 13.78 -5.75
CA LEU A 81 -1.14 12.33 -5.94
C LEU A 81 0.25 11.72 -5.92
N THR A 82 1.21 12.38 -6.58
CA THR A 82 2.61 11.93 -6.60
C THR A 82 3.26 11.99 -5.23
N ARG A 83 3.01 13.04 -4.44
CA ARG A 83 3.47 13.13 -3.04
C ARG A 83 2.84 12.06 -2.17
N THR A 84 1.53 11.81 -2.31
CA THR A 84 0.84 10.76 -1.56
C THR A 84 1.38 9.37 -1.89
N ARG A 85 1.77 9.09 -3.15
CA ARG A 85 2.40 7.80 -3.49
C ARG A 85 3.73 7.56 -2.75
N ARG A 86 4.51 8.61 -2.49
CA ARG A 86 5.75 8.49 -1.69
C ARG A 86 5.50 8.03 -0.25
N LEU A 87 4.27 8.17 0.25
CA LEU A 87 3.89 7.59 1.55
C LEU A 87 4.04 6.07 1.54
N VAL A 88 3.71 5.40 0.44
CA VAL A 88 3.86 3.94 0.30
C VAL A 88 5.34 3.56 0.41
N GLU A 89 6.23 4.29 -0.27
CA GLU A 89 7.68 4.11 -0.15
C GLU A 89 8.16 4.33 1.29
N THR A 90 7.62 5.37 1.96
CA THR A 90 7.93 5.68 3.37
C THR A 90 7.44 4.60 4.32
N VAL A 91 6.32 3.92 4.02
CA VAL A 91 5.83 2.78 4.79
C VAL A 91 6.67 1.53 4.52
N ILE A 92 7.06 1.30 3.25
CA ILE A 92 7.87 0.15 2.86
C ILE A 92 9.27 0.21 3.49
N GLY A 93 9.90 1.38 3.61
CA GLY A 93 11.24 1.50 4.20
C GLY A 93 11.39 0.86 5.59
N PRO A 94 10.57 1.23 6.59
CA PRO A 94 10.52 0.55 7.89
C PRO A 94 10.22 -0.95 7.78
N LEU A 95 9.37 -1.35 6.81
CA LEU A 95 9.06 -2.77 6.60
C LEU A 95 10.28 -3.55 6.12
N THR A 96 11.10 -2.99 5.23
CA THR A 96 12.29 -3.66 4.67
C THR A 96 13.46 -3.68 5.65
N GLU A 97 13.74 -2.57 6.32
CA GLU A 97 14.91 -2.41 7.20
C GLU A 97 14.64 -2.95 8.63
N PRO A 98 13.93 -2.24 9.55
CA PRO A 98 13.61 -2.74 10.88
C PRO A 98 12.82 -4.05 10.90
N PHE A 99 11.81 -4.19 10.05
CA PHE A 99 10.94 -5.36 10.08
C PHE A 99 11.41 -6.48 9.15
N HIS A 100 12.44 -6.33 8.32
CA HIS A 100 12.97 -7.40 7.46
C HIS A 100 11.89 -8.14 6.63
N PHE A 101 10.98 -7.41 5.99
CA PHE A 101 9.92 -8.01 5.15
C PHE A 101 10.46 -8.75 3.93
N GLU A 102 11.63 -8.36 3.40
CA GLU A 102 12.23 -8.99 2.21
C GLU A 102 12.82 -10.38 2.52
N LYS A 103 13.06 -10.69 3.79
CA LYS A 103 13.76 -11.92 4.23
C LYS A 103 12.87 -12.76 5.16
N ILE A 104 11.67 -13.09 4.70
CA ILE A 104 10.78 -14.01 5.44
C ILE A 104 11.11 -15.46 5.06
N ARG A 105 11.98 -16.10 5.84
CA ARG A 105 12.20 -17.54 5.74
C ARG A 105 11.01 -18.29 6.35
N ALA A 106 10.16 -18.84 5.50
CA ALA A 106 9.01 -19.66 5.86
C ALA A 106 9.11 -21.04 5.18
N ARG A 107 8.63 -22.08 5.85
CA ARG A 107 8.65 -23.47 5.34
C ARG A 107 7.45 -23.79 4.46
N ASP A 108 6.35 -23.06 4.64
CA ASP A 108 5.09 -23.19 3.91
C ASP A 108 4.29 -21.87 3.98
N GLY A 109 3.12 -21.83 3.31
CA GLY A 109 2.25 -20.66 3.26
C GLY A 109 1.69 -20.23 4.61
N TRP A 110 1.44 -21.16 5.54
CA TRP A 110 0.96 -20.85 6.89
C TRP A 110 2.01 -20.05 7.68
N HIS A 111 3.25 -20.53 7.67
CA HIS A 111 4.36 -19.85 8.34
C HIS A 111 4.65 -18.49 7.72
N LEU A 112 4.51 -18.35 6.40
CA LEU A 112 4.64 -17.08 5.71
C LEU A 112 3.56 -16.10 6.17
N THR A 113 2.30 -16.51 6.11
CA THR A 113 1.14 -15.69 6.48
C THR A 113 1.22 -15.24 7.94
N SER A 114 1.52 -16.15 8.87
CA SER A 114 1.68 -15.82 10.30
C SER A 114 2.82 -14.84 10.56
N ARG A 115 3.93 -14.93 9.81
CA ARG A 115 5.06 -14.00 9.94
C ARG A 115 4.74 -12.63 9.36
N ILE A 116 4.05 -12.57 8.23
CA ILE A 116 3.57 -11.32 7.64
C ILE A 116 2.59 -10.63 8.60
N ALA A 117 1.57 -11.35 9.08
CA ALA A 117 0.57 -10.82 10.00
C ALA A 117 1.21 -10.22 11.27
N ARG A 118 2.20 -10.89 11.86
CA ARG A 118 2.93 -10.37 13.03
C ARG A 118 3.68 -9.07 12.74
N LYS A 119 4.30 -8.94 11.56
CA LYS A 119 5.02 -7.70 11.21
C LYS A 119 4.04 -6.56 10.90
N VAL A 120 2.93 -6.83 10.20
CA VAL A 120 1.85 -5.84 9.99
C VAL A 120 1.25 -5.37 11.32
N LEU A 121 1.03 -6.30 12.25
CA LEU A 121 0.57 -5.97 13.60
C LEU A 121 1.56 -5.09 14.35
N ALA A 122 2.86 -5.43 14.31
CA ALA A 122 3.90 -4.63 14.96
C ALA A 122 4.00 -3.21 14.38
N HIS A 123 3.90 -3.06 13.05
CA HIS A 123 3.83 -1.75 12.39
C HIS A 123 2.63 -0.93 12.88
N THR A 124 1.44 -1.54 12.91
CA THR A 124 0.21 -0.89 13.36
C THR A 124 0.28 -0.49 14.82
N LEU A 125 0.84 -1.35 15.68
CA LEU A 125 1.06 -1.05 17.09
C LEU A 125 2.07 0.08 17.28
N GLY A 126 3.13 0.14 16.48
CA GLY A 126 4.10 1.24 16.52
C GLY A 126 3.45 2.59 16.18
N ILE A 127 2.57 2.63 15.18
CA ILE A 127 1.77 3.83 14.85
C ILE A 127 0.88 4.20 16.05
N PHE A 128 0.17 3.23 16.62
CA PHE A 128 -0.69 3.46 17.78
C PHE A 128 0.10 4.06 18.96
N ILE A 129 1.25 3.50 19.31
CA ILE A 129 2.11 4.02 20.38
C ILE A 129 2.60 5.43 20.05
N ASN A 130 3.04 5.68 18.81
CA ASN A 130 3.48 7.01 18.39
C ASN A 130 2.37 8.06 18.59
N ARG A 131 1.13 7.73 18.24
CA ARG A 131 -0.02 8.62 18.46
C ARG A 131 -0.26 8.92 19.93
N GLN A 132 -0.18 7.90 20.79
CA GLN A 132 -0.36 8.07 22.23
C GLN A 132 0.72 8.97 22.87
N VAL A 133 1.93 8.98 22.31
CA VAL A 133 3.06 9.80 22.80
C VAL A 133 3.19 11.12 22.01
N GLY A 134 2.27 11.43 21.09
CA GLY A 134 2.29 12.66 20.30
C GLY A 134 3.43 12.74 19.27
N ARG A 135 3.96 11.59 18.85
CA ARG A 135 5.00 11.47 17.81
C ARG A 135 4.35 11.26 16.43
N SER A 136 5.10 11.55 15.37
CA SER A 136 4.69 11.23 13.99
C SER A 136 4.46 9.73 13.82
N ASP A 137 3.38 9.35 13.13
CA ASP A 137 2.91 7.96 12.98
C ASP A 137 4.02 6.99 12.54
N LEU A 138 4.81 7.37 11.53
CA LEU A 138 5.85 6.51 10.92
C LEU A 138 7.23 6.62 11.57
N ARG A 139 7.35 7.29 12.72
CA ARG A 139 8.65 7.45 13.41
C ARG A 139 8.94 6.26 14.32
N PHE A 140 9.41 5.16 13.75
CA PHE A 140 9.71 3.91 14.48
C PHE A 140 11.07 3.90 15.22
N GLU A 141 11.98 4.83 14.89
CA GLU A 141 13.27 4.95 15.58
C GLU A 141 13.08 5.21 17.09
N GLY A 142 13.74 4.41 17.93
CA GLY A 142 13.62 4.48 19.39
C GLY A 142 12.33 3.90 19.98
N LEU A 143 11.47 3.28 19.16
CA LEU A 143 10.43 2.34 19.65
C LEU A 143 10.94 0.89 19.68
N ILE A 144 11.89 0.58 18.82
CA ILE A 144 12.50 -0.74 18.67
C ILE A 144 13.93 -0.59 19.23
N ALA A 145 14.17 -1.18 20.39
CA ALA A 145 15.45 -1.17 21.10
C ALA A 145 16.33 -2.37 20.69
#